data_AF-A0A5B8IK11-F1
#
_entry.id   AF-A0A5B8IK11-F1
#
_cell.length_a   1.000
_cell.length_b   1.000
_cell.length_c   1.000
_cell.angle_alpha   90.00
_cell.angle_beta   90.00
_cell.angle_gamma   90.00
#
_symmetry.space_group_name_H-M   'P 1'
#
loop_
_entity.id
_entity.type
_entity.pdbx_description
1 polymer ?
#
loop_
_entity_poly.entity_id
_entity_poly.type
_entity_poly.pdbx_seq_one_letter_code
_entity_poly.pdbx_strand_id
1 'polypeptide(L)'
;MSFWMRLAKISPGLLPEIRKQPGLVPDLFSDDGEAEPLAGVDRDADLLEFQFFPEEENLDHGHWLSTVHRVGEALGEDFDHGDLFAVGPDEVAGIAGALPGGSPVGEFFADAAREGRAVVGGLG
;
A
#
# COMPACT_ATOMS: atom_id res chain seq x y z
N MET A 1 -5.48 -20.01 4.73
CA MET A 1 -4.65 -19.05 5.50
C MET A 1 -4.97 -17.66 4.98
N SER A 2 -5.22 -16.66 5.83
CA SER A 2 -5.55 -15.28 5.39
C SER A 2 -4.43 -14.32 5.79
N PHE A 3 -4.25 -13.26 5.01
CA PHE A 3 -3.26 -12.19 5.22
C PHE A 3 -3.97 -10.84 5.28
N TRP A 4 -3.41 -9.86 5.96
CA TRP A 4 -3.88 -8.48 5.95
C TRP A 4 -3.03 -7.65 5.00
N MET A 5 -3.66 -7.10 3.98
CA MET A 5 -3.04 -6.09 3.13
C MET A 5 -3.28 -4.73 3.72
N ARG A 6 -2.21 -3.96 3.87
CA ARG A 6 -2.25 -2.61 4.45
C ARG A 6 -1.60 -1.65 3.48
N LEU A 7 -2.38 -0.68 3.01
CA LEU A 7 -1.96 0.34 2.05
C LEU A 7 -2.23 1.73 2.59
N ALA A 8 -1.33 2.66 2.31
CA ALA A 8 -1.47 4.06 2.65
C ALA A 8 -1.16 4.96 1.46
N LYS A 9 -2.07 5.91 1.18
CA LYS A 9 -1.80 7.05 0.30
C LYS A 9 -0.96 8.04 1.07
N ILE A 10 0.13 8.50 0.46
CA ILE A 10 1.01 9.50 1.04
C ILE A 10 1.32 10.60 0.03
N SER A 11 1.66 11.78 0.54
CA SER A 11 2.26 12.82 -0.28
C SER A 11 3.57 12.31 -0.88
N PRO A 12 3.82 12.45 -2.20
CA PRO A 12 5.05 11.96 -2.82
C PRO A 12 6.35 12.49 -2.18
N GLY A 13 6.29 13.68 -1.57
CA GLY A 13 7.40 14.27 -0.82
C GLY A 13 7.82 13.49 0.44
N LEU A 14 7.00 12.55 0.94
CA LEU A 14 7.30 11.69 2.09
C LEU A 14 8.08 10.43 1.70
N LEU A 15 8.14 10.06 0.41
CA LEU A 15 8.87 8.88 -0.05
C LEU A 15 10.36 8.87 0.37
N PRO A 16 11.13 9.97 0.29
CA PRO A 16 12.51 9.99 0.75
C PRO A 16 12.67 9.76 2.26
N GLU A 17 11.65 10.08 3.06
CA GLU A 17 11.64 9.88 4.50
C GLU A 17 11.32 8.42 4.82
N ILE A 18 10.29 7.86 4.20
CA ILE A 18 9.92 6.44 4.34
C ILE A 18 11.07 5.53 3.90
N ARG A 19 11.80 5.87 2.83
CA ARG A 19 12.99 5.12 2.42
C ARG A 19 14.12 5.12 3.45
N LYS A 20 14.21 6.17 4.28
CA LYS A 20 15.21 6.24 5.36
C LYS A 20 14.75 5.51 6.61
N GLN A 21 13.44 5.44 6.83
CA GLN A 21 12.80 4.85 8.00
C GLN A 21 11.54 4.08 7.58
N PRO A 22 11.68 2.86 7.01
CA PRO A 22 10.53 2.09 6.54
C PRO A 22 9.55 1.72 7.66
N GLY A 23 10.03 1.60 8.91
CA GLY A 23 9.22 1.36 10.10
C GLY A 23 8.09 2.37 10.35
N LEU A 24 8.13 3.55 9.71
CA LEU A 24 7.03 4.51 9.73
C LEU A 24 5.76 3.99 9.04
N VAL A 25 5.88 3.02 8.12
CA VAL A 25 4.73 2.44 7.41
C VAL A 25 3.88 1.58 8.34
N PRO A 26 4.43 0.61 9.11
CA PRO A 26 3.67 -0.09 10.15
C PRO A 26 2.97 0.81 11.16
N ASP A 27 3.64 1.90 11.57
CA ASP A 27 3.11 2.85 12.54
C ASP A 27 1.81 3.54 12.05
N LEU A 28 1.62 3.68 10.74
CA LEU A 28 0.36 4.19 10.15
C LEU A 28 -0.85 3.31 10.46
N PHE A 29 -0.63 2.01 10.68
CA PHE A 29 -1.68 1.02 10.91
C PHE A 29 -1.76 0.59 12.37
N SER A 30 -0.83 1.03 13.24
CA SER A 30 -0.91 0.76 14.67
C SER A 30 -1.97 1.65 15.33
N ASP A 31 -2.90 1.02 16.03
CA ASP A 31 -3.95 1.70 16.81
C ASP A 31 -3.52 1.92 18.28
N ASP A 32 -2.27 1.59 18.61
CA ASP A 32 -1.76 1.62 19.99
C ASP A 32 -1.56 3.06 20.53
N GLY A 33 -1.78 4.08 19.69
CA GLY A 33 -1.78 5.50 20.08
C GLY A 33 -0.41 6.08 20.43
N GLU A 34 0.67 5.30 20.31
CA GLU A 34 2.03 5.76 20.59
C GLU A 34 2.73 6.37 19.37
N ALA A 35 2.30 6.05 18.15
CA ALA A 35 2.83 6.64 16.93
C ALA A 35 2.17 7.98 16.62
N GLU A 36 2.97 9.03 16.43
CA GLU A 36 2.43 10.28 15.89
C GLU A 36 1.96 10.06 14.44
N PRO A 37 0.75 10.50 14.06
CA PRO A 37 0.27 10.35 12.70
C PRO A 37 1.18 11.11 11.74
N LEU A 38 1.64 10.43 10.69
CA LEU A 38 2.38 11.06 9.59
C LEU A 38 1.58 12.25 9.05
N ALA A 39 2.19 13.43 9.11
CA ALA A 39 1.52 14.67 8.77
C ALA A 39 0.97 14.64 7.32
N GLY A 40 -0.35 14.83 7.19
CA GLY A 40 -1.03 14.86 5.90
C GLY A 40 -1.51 13.50 5.38
N VAL A 41 -1.56 12.49 6.24
CA VAL A 41 -2.27 11.21 6.03
C VAL A 41 -3.56 11.24 6.86
N ASP A 42 -4.70 11.14 6.21
CA ASP A 42 -6.01 10.99 6.83
C ASP A 42 -6.32 9.50 6.99
N ARG A 43 -6.44 8.99 8.22
CA ARG A 43 -6.60 7.54 8.45
C ARG A 43 -7.86 6.96 7.79
N ASP A 44 -8.93 7.74 7.68
CA ASP A 44 -10.21 7.26 7.13
C ASP A 44 -10.21 7.28 5.59
N ALA A 45 -9.44 8.17 4.97
CA ALA A 45 -9.45 8.39 3.52
C ALA A 45 -8.20 7.87 2.81
N ASP A 46 -7.07 7.77 3.52
CA ASP A 46 -5.77 7.44 2.96
C ASP A 46 -5.32 6.03 3.31
N LEU A 47 -5.98 5.32 4.22
CA LEU A 47 -5.62 3.94 4.57
C LEU A 47 -6.61 2.93 3.99
N LEU A 48 -6.08 1.78 3.58
CA LEU A 48 -6.85 0.60 3.26
C LEU A 48 -6.27 -0.60 4.02
N GLU A 49 -7.10 -1.20 4.87
CA GLU A 49 -6.85 -2.52 5.44
C GLU A 49 -7.84 -3.51 4.83
N PHE A 50 -7.32 -4.53 4.14
CA PHE A 50 -8.14 -5.50 3.43
C PHE A 50 -7.70 -6.92 3.77
N GLN A 51 -8.65 -7.73 4.25
CA GLN A 51 -8.36 -9.14 4.54
C GLN A 51 -8.34 -9.94 3.25
N PHE A 52 -7.19 -10.55 3.01
CA PHE A 52 -6.84 -11.21 1.78
C PHE A 52 -6.87 -12.75 1.96
N PHE A 53 -7.64 -13.44 1.11
CA PHE A 53 -7.79 -14.90 1.11
C PHE A 53 -7.22 -15.50 -0.19
N PRO A 54 -6.12 -16.28 -0.15
CA PRO A 54 -5.46 -16.87 -1.33
C PRO A 54 -6.23 -18.02 -2.00
N GLU A 55 -7.07 -18.74 -1.26
CA GLU A 55 -7.73 -19.98 -1.71
C GLU A 55 -9.11 -19.75 -2.35
N GLU A 56 -9.74 -18.62 -2.07
CA GLU A 56 -10.89 -18.14 -2.82
C GLU A 56 -10.36 -17.34 -4.00
N GLU A 57 -11.00 -17.43 -5.18
CA GLU A 57 -10.64 -16.70 -6.41
C GLU A 57 -10.77 -15.17 -6.24
N ASN A 58 -10.03 -14.56 -5.33
CA ASN A 58 -9.65 -13.16 -5.42
C ASN A 58 -8.73 -13.07 -6.63
N LEU A 59 -9.33 -12.71 -7.77
CA LEU A 59 -8.66 -12.35 -9.03
C LEU A 59 -7.46 -11.38 -8.82
N ASP A 60 -7.41 -10.74 -7.66
CA ASP A 60 -6.33 -9.86 -7.21
C ASP A 60 -5.05 -10.57 -6.75
N HIS A 61 -4.98 -11.81 -6.23
CA HIS A 61 -3.73 -12.30 -5.58
C HIS A 61 -2.51 -12.18 -6.50
N GLY A 62 -2.53 -12.97 -7.58
CA GLY A 62 -1.40 -13.14 -8.46
C GLY A 62 -1.16 -11.85 -9.24
N HIS A 63 -2.22 -11.14 -9.62
CA HIS A 63 -2.10 -9.88 -10.33
C HIS A 63 -1.58 -8.75 -9.45
N TRP A 64 -2.09 -8.56 -8.24
CA TRP A 64 -1.59 -7.58 -7.27
C TRP A 64 -0.13 -7.82 -6.93
N LEU A 65 0.22 -9.00 -6.38
CA LEU A 65 1.58 -9.28 -5.95
C LEU A 65 2.55 -9.21 -7.13
N SER A 66 2.22 -9.78 -8.29
CA SER A 66 3.10 -9.69 -9.46
C SER A 66 3.18 -8.30 -10.07
N THR A 67 2.13 -7.48 -9.97
CA THR A 67 2.14 -6.11 -10.46
C THR A 67 2.93 -5.24 -9.50
N VAL A 68 2.59 -5.21 -8.22
CA VAL A 68 3.27 -4.38 -7.22
C VAL A 68 4.69 -4.82 -6.97
N HIS A 69 5.03 -6.11 -6.88
CA HIS A 69 6.45 -6.49 -6.80
C HIS A 69 7.23 -6.09 -8.06
N ARG A 70 6.57 -5.90 -9.20
CA ARG A 70 7.25 -5.51 -10.45
C ARG A 70 7.48 -4.00 -10.54
N VAL A 71 6.61 -3.17 -9.95
CA VAL A 71 6.68 -1.70 -10.06
C VAL A 71 6.93 -0.97 -8.75
N GLY A 72 6.62 -1.59 -7.61
CA GLY A 72 6.93 -1.09 -6.28
C GLY A 72 8.40 -1.33 -5.93
N GLU A 73 9.02 -0.33 -5.32
CA GLU A 73 10.33 -0.41 -4.70
C GLU A 73 10.19 -1.13 -3.36
N ALA A 74 10.88 -2.27 -3.19
CA ALA A 74 10.98 -2.93 -1.89
C ALA A 74 11.82 -2.09 -0.93
N LEU A 75 11.32 -1.85 0.28
CA LEU A 75 11.97 -1.07 1.32
C LEU A 75 12.88 -1.92 2.23
N GLY A 76 12.84 -3.25 2.09
CA GLY A 76 13.77 -4.19 2.74
C GLY A 76 13.49 -4.46 4.22
N GLU A 77 12.35 -4.02 4.74
CA GLU A 77 11.85 -4.40 6.07
C GLU A 77 10.65 -5.35 5.94
N ASP A 78 10.62 -6.37 6.80
CA ASP A 78 9.53 -7.35 6.86
C ASP A 78 8.28 -6.74 7.50
N PHE A 79 7.15 -6.95 6.87
CA PHE A 79 5.82 -6.59 7.33
C PHE A 79 5.02 -7.84 7.67
N ASP A 80 5.43 -8.61 8.68
CA ASP A 80 4.87 -9.91 9.11
C ASP A 80 4.95 -11.06 8.07
N HIS A 81 4.54 -10.85 6.81
CA HIS A 81 4.43 -11.87 5.76
C HIS A 81 5.00 -11.45 4.38
N GLY A 82 5.69 -10.31 4.28
CA GLY A 82 6.44 -9.90 3.09
C GLY A 82 7.14 -8.55 3.25
N ASP A 83 7.87 -8.10 2.22
CA ASP A 83 8.56 -6.80 2.25
C ASP A 83 7.58 -5.63 2.25
N LEU A 84 7.89 -4.60 3.02
CA LEU A 84 7.33 -3.26 2.80
C LEU A 84 7.70 -2.76 1.40
N PHE A 85 6.79 -2.04 0.77
CA PHE A 85 7.03 -1.45 -0.54
C PHE A 85 6.57 0.01 -0.62
N ALA A 86 7.13 0.72 -1.59
CA ALA A 86 6.74 2.06 -1.98
C ALA A 86 6.52 2.15 -3.49
N VAL A 87 5.44 2.81 -3.90
CA VAL A 87 5.07 3.08 -5.28
C VAL A 87 4.99 4.58 -5.47
N GLY A 88 5.76 5.12 -6.43
CA GLY A 88 5.70 6.52 -6.80
C GLY A 88 4.40 6.89 -7.53
N PRO A 89 4.06 8.19 -7.61
CA PRO A 89 2.81 8.63 -8.22
C PRO A 89 2.70 8.27 -9.71
N ASP A 90 3.84 8.22 -10.43
CA ASP A 90 3.88 7.83 -11.84
C ASP A 90 3.56 6.34 -12.01
N GLU A 91 4.11 5.49 -11.13
CA GLU A 91 3.85 4.05 -11.14
C GLU A 91 2.44 3.70 -10.64
N VAL A 92 1.91 4.45 -9.66
CA VAL A 92 0.54 4.28 -9.14
C VAL A 92 -0.49 4.37 -10.28
N ALA A 93 -0.34 5.33 -11.19
CA ALA A 93 -1.22 5.45 -12.35
C ALA A 93 -1.14 4.24 -13.30
N GLY A 94 0.06 3.66 -13.45
CA GLY A 94 0.26 2.44 -14.22
C GLY A 94 -0.38 1.20 -13.58
N ILE A 95 -0.28 1.07 -12.25
CA ILE A 95 -0.89 -0.02 -11.48
C ILE A 95 -2.41 0.06 -11.53
N ALA A 96 -2.98 1.25 -11.36
CA ALA A 96 -4.42 1.48 -11.42
C ALA A 96 -5.04 1.00 -12.74
N GLY A 97 -4.32 1.15 -13.86
CA GLY A 97 -4.77 0.67 -15.18
C GLY A 97 -4.57 -0.83 -15.42
N ALA A 98 -3.77 -1.51 -14.60
CA ALA A 98 -3.44 -2.92 -14.74
C ALA A 98 -4.27 -3.84 -13.82
N LEU A 99 -4.79 -3.30 -12.71
CA LEU A 99 -5.66 -4.04 -11.80
C LEU A 99 -7.09 -4.17 -12.36
N PRO A 100 -7.78 -5.29 -12.11
CA PRO A 100 -9.17 -5.46 -12.54
C PRO A 100 -10.08 -4.43 -11.85
N GLY A 101 -10.98 -3.82 -12.62
CA GLY A 101 -11.98 -2.91 -12.07
C GLY A 101 -12.94 -3.62 -11.11
N GLY A 102 -13.25 -2.99 -9.97
CA GLY A 102 -14.17 -3.49 -8.96
C GLY A 102 -13.50 -4.20 -7.77
N SER A 103 -12.16 -4.27 -7.72
CA SER A 103 -11.46 -4.63 -6.48
C SER A 103 -11.20 -3.41 -5.60
N PRO A 104 -11.30 -3.52 -4.25
CA PRO A 104 -10.96 -2.43 -3.34
C PRO A 104 -9.54 -1.90 -3.54
N VAL A 105 -8.61 -2.77 -3.95
CA VAL A 105 -7.22 -2.42 -4.27
C VAL A 105 -7.14 -1.62 -5.56
N GLY A 106 -7.81 -2.07 -6.62
CA GLY A 106 -7.86 -1.35 -7.88
C GLY A 106 -8.46 0.04 -7.71
N GLU A 107 -9.56 0.15 -6.95
CA GLU A 107 -10.19 1.43 -6.63
C GLU A 107 -9.26 2.34 -5.81
N PHE A 108 -8.54 1.78 -4.83
CA PHE A 108 -7.57 2.53 -4.03
C PHE A 108 -6.43 3.11 -4.88
N PHE A 109 -5.86 2.31 -5.80
CA PHE A 109 -4.83 2.79 -6.72
C PHE A 109 -5.36 3.80 -7.73
N ALA A 110 -6.58 3.62 -8.22
CA ALA A 110 -7.22 4.58 -9.11
C ALA A 110 -7.46 5.93 -8.41
N ASP A 111 -7.86 5.90 -7.14
CA ASP A 111 -8.04 7.10 -6.33
C ASP A 111 -6.70 7.78 -6.03
N ALA A 112 -5.68 7.01 -5.61
CA ALA A 112 -4.33 7.53 -5.42
C ALA A 112 -3.76 8.18 -6.69
N ALA A 113 -3.98 7.56 -7.86
CA ALA A 113 -3.58 8.11 -9.15
C ALA A 113 -4.29 9.44 -9.46
N ARG A 114 -5.60 9.51 -9.20
CA ARG A 114 -6.42 10.73 -9.41
C ARG A 114 -5.95 11.88 -8.51
N GLU A 115 -5.47 11.56 -7.32
CA GLU A 115 -4.97 12.52 -6.35
C GLU A 115 -3.48 12.86 -6.50
N GLY A 116 -2.76 12.15 -7.39
CA GLY A 116 -1.31 12.29 -7.56
C GLY A 116 -0.52 11.87 -6.31
N ARG A 117 -1.04 10.90 -5.56
CA ARG A 117 -0.45 10.36 -4.34
C ARG A 117 0.52 9.22 -4.67
N ALA A 118 1.50 9.04 -3.80
CA ALA A 118 2.28 7.81 -3.74
C ALA A 118 1.55 6.79 -2.85
N VAL A 119 1.87 5.50 -2.99
CA VAL A 119 1.30 4.43 -2.16
C VAL A 119 2.42 3.66 -1.47
N VAL A 120 2.26 3.40 -0.18
CA VAL A 120 3.15 2.53 0.60
C VAL A 120 2.33 1.44 1.28
N GLY A 121 2.94 0.30 1.59
CA GLY A 121 2.22 -0.77 2.24
C GLY A 121 2.97 -2.08 2.35
N GLY A 122 2.25 -3.13 2.75
CA GLY A 122 2.76 -4.48 2.93
C GLY A 122 1.66 -5.51 3.15
N LEU A 123 2.05 -6.79 3.19
CA LEU A 123 1.19 -7.92 3.52
C LEU A 123 1.61 -8.52 4.86
N GLY A 124 0.74 -8.43 5.87
CA GLY A 124 0.90 -9.06 7.18
C GLY A 124 -0.31 -9.90 7.59
#